data_AF-A0A816HW54-F1
#
_entry.id   AF-A0A816HW54-F1
#
_cell.length_a   1.000
_cell.length_b   1.000
_cell.length_c   1.000
_cell.angle_alpha   90.00
_cell.angle_beta   90.00
_cell.angle_gamma   90.00
#
_symmetry.space_group_name_H-M   'P 1'
#
loop_
_entity.id
_entity.type
_entity.pdbx_description
1 polymer ?
#
loop_
_entity_poly.entity_id
_entity_poly.type
_entity_poly.pdbx_seq_one_letter_code
_entity_poly.pdbx_strand_id
1 'polypeptide(L)'
;MAGELKRNSAELPEDIVLMRALRDMNMPKFVYEDVPLFQGLITDLFPGLKCDRVTYPLFDKAVRESIAHMHNVVDEVQVDKVVQLYETMMTRHSTMVVGPTGGGKSTVINTLVQAQT
;
A
#
# COMPACT_ATOMS: atom_id res chain seq x y z
N MET A 1 -5.76 -2.07 13.56
CA MET A 1 -6.08 -2.04 12.12
C MET A 1 -7.47 -2.57 11.82
N ALA A 2 -7.80 -3.86 11.91
CA ALA A 2 -9.14 -4.35 11.56
C ALA A 2 -10.28 -3.65 12.34
N GLY A 3 -10.15 -3.52 13.67
CA GLY A 3 -11.13 -2.78 14.48
C GLY A 3 -11.19 -1.27 14.20
N GLU A 4 -10.10 -0.68 13.71
CA GLU A 4 -10.07 0.73 13.30
C GLU A 4 -10.72 0.92 11.93
N LEU A 5 -10.43 0.03 10.97
CA LEU A 5 -11.10 -0.05 9.68
C LEU A 5 -12.61 -0.23 9.86
N LYS A 6 -13.05 -1.11 10.77
CA LYS A 6 -14.48 -1.29 11.08
C LYS A 6 -15.13 -0.04 11.65
N ARG A 7 -14.44 0.70 12.54
CA ARG A 7 -14.95 1.98 13.06
C ARG A 7 -15.07 3.04 11.97
N ASN A 8 -14.08 3.11 11.06
CA ASN A 8 -14.08 4.06 9.95
C ASN A 8 -15.03 3.64 8.81
N SER A 9 -15.45 2.38 8.77
CA SER A 9 -16.33 1.80 7.74
C SER A 9 -17.43 0.95 8.40
N ALA A 10 -18.25 1.57 9.24
CA ALA A 10 -19.26 0.87 10.04
C ALA A 10 -20.26 0.08 9.19
N GLU A 11 -20.61 0.60 8.01
CA GLU A 11 -21.54 0.02 7.04
C GLU A 11 -20.97 -1.21 6.30
N LEU A 12 -19.64 -1.40 6.30
CA LEU A 12 -19.05 -2.54 5.60
C LEU A 12 -19.28 -3.84 6.38
N PRO A 13 -19.68 -4.93 5.69
CA PRO A 13 -19.66 -6.28 6.24
C PRO A 13 -18.30 -6.63 6.88
N GLU A 14 -18.34 -7.35 8.00
CA GLU A 14 -17.14 -7.63 8.81
C GLU A 14 -16.14 -8.54 8.09
N ASP A 15 -16.64 -9.46 7.26
CA ASP A 15 -15.85 -10.30 6.35
C ASP A 15 -15.08 -9.48 5.30
N ILE A 16 -15.69 -8.45 4.71
CA ILE A 16 -15.00 -7.51 3.80
C ILE A 16 -13.91 -6.74 4.54
N VAL A 17 -14.21 -6.26 5.76
CA VAL A 17 -13.21 -5.56 6.59
C VAL A 17 -12.04 -6.49 6.95
N LEU A 18 -12.32 -7.75 7.27
CA LEU A 18 -11.31 -8.75 7.59
C LEU A 18 -10.45 -9.10 6.38
N MET A 19 -11.08 -9.38 5.22
CA MET A 19 -10.40 -9.64 3.95
C MET A 19 -9.47 -8.47 3.59
N ARG A 20 -9.96 -7.24 3.70
CA ARG A 20 -9.19 -6.02 3.43
C ARG A 20 -7.99 -5.90 4.36
N ALA A 21 -8.20 -6.05 5.66
CA ALA A 21 -7.12 -5.99 6.64
C ALA A 21 -6.05 -7.06 6.38
N LEU A 22 -6.45 -8.29 6.09
CA LEU A 22 -5.54 -9.39 5.75
C LEU A 22 -4.73 -9.10 4.48
N ARG A 23 -5.40 -8.60 3.43
CA ARG A 23 -4.73 -8.28 2.16
C ARG A 23 -3.75 -7.14 2.33
N ASP A 24 -4.22 -5.98 2.77
CA ASP A 24 -3.45 -4.74 2.76
C ASP A 24 -2.26 -4.80 3.74
N MET A 25 -2.39 -5.52 4.86
CA MET A 25 -1.29 -5.71 5.81
C MET A 25 -0.17 -6.62 5.29
N ASN A 26 -0.42 -7.48 4.31
CA ASN A 26 0.55 -8.48 3.86
C ASN A 26 1.12 -8.20 2.48
N MET A 27 0.35 -7.56 1.59
CA MET A 27 0.80 -7.18 0.24
C MET A 27 2.19 -6.48 0.20
N PRO A 28 2.53 -5.52 1.08
CA PRO A 28 3.82 -4.84 1.02
C PRO A 28 5.03 -5.72 1.36
N LYS A 29 4.81 -6.89 1.98
CA LYS A 29 5.87 -7.79 2.49
C LYS A 29 6.24 -8.90 1.50
N PHE A 30 5.40 -9.15 0.51
CA PHE A 30 5.62 -10.24 -0.43
C PHE A 30 6.64 -9.89 -1.50
N VAL A 31 7.41 -10.90 -1.90
CA VAL A 31 8.13 -10.86 -3.18
C VAL A 31 7.13 -11.05 -4.32
N TYR A 32 7.52 -10.64 -5.54
CA TYR A 32 6.64 -10.65 -6.70
C TYR A 32 6.02 -12.03 -6.98
N GLU A 33 6.80 -13.09 -6.81
CA GLU A 33 6.37 -14.49 -7.06
C GLU A 33 5.28 -14.97 -6.09
N ASP A 34 5.23 -14.42 -4.87
CA ASP A 34 4.27 -14.83 -3.84
C ASP A 34 2.93 -14.10 -3.94
N VAL A 35 2.88 -12.96 -4.63
CA VAL A 35 1.67 -12.14 -4.74
C VAL A 35 0.50 -12.91 -5.37
N PRO A 36 0.67 -13.62 -6.51
CA PRO A 36 -0.42 -14.40 -7.10
C PRO A 36 -0.90 -15.54 -6.19
N LEU A 37 0.04 -16.20 -5.48
CA LEU A 37 -0.29 -17.28 -4.54
C LEU A 37 -1.13 -16.76 -3.38
N PHE A 38 -0.74 -15.61 -2.81
CA PHE A 38 -1.50 -14.97 -1.74
C PHE A 38 -2.89 -14.52 -2.21
N GLN A 39 -3.02 -13.98 -3.42
CA GLN A 39 -4.31 -13.61 -4.00
C GLN A 39 -5.22 -14.84 -4.21
N GLY A 40 -4.65 -15.98 -4.61
CA GLY A 40 -5.36 -17.25 -4.68
C GLY A 40 -5.93 -17.66 -3.32
N LEU A 41 -5.09 -17.66 -2.28
CA LEU A 41 -5.51 -17.98 -0.91
C LEU A 41 -6.62 -17.05 -0.39
N ILE A 42 -6.53 -15.75 -0.68
CA ILE A 42 -7.59 -14.79 -0.32
C ILE A 42 -8.90 -15.12 -1.04
N THR A 43 -8.84 -15.49 -2.32
CA THR A 43 -10.03 -15.85 -3.10
C THR A 43 -10.69 -17.12 -2.60
N ASP A 44 -9.90 -18.10 -2.15
CA ASP A 44 -10.39 -19.36 -1.57
C ASP A 44 -11.04 -19.14 -0.19
N LEU A 45 -10.48 -18.25 0.64
CA LEU A 45 -11.00 -17.93 1.98
C LEU A 45 -12.23 -17.01 1.96
N PHE A 46 -12.32 -16.13 0.96
CA PHE A 46 -13.37 -15.10 0.83
C PHE A 46 -14.05 -15.17 -0.55
N PRO A 47 -14.71 -16.29 -0.88
CA PRO A 47 -15.24 -16.52 -2.22
C PRO A 47 -16.34 -15.51 -2.60
N GLY A 48 -16.22 -14.92 -3.79
CA GLY A 48 -17.20 -13.96 -4.32
C GLY A 48 -17.16 -12.56 -3.68
N LEU A 49 -16.33 -12.35 -2.66
CA LEU A 49 -16.13 -11.04 -2.06
C LEU A 49 -15.14 -10.22 -2.90
N LYS A 50 -15.56 -9.02 -3.30
CA LYS A 50 -14.69 -8.02 -3.92
C LYS A 50 -14.44 -6.92 -2.93
N CYS A 51 -13.18 -6.68 -2.64
CA CYS A 51 -12.76 -5.53 -1.84
C CYS A 51 -11.98 -4.59 -2.72
N ASP A 52 -12.48 -3.38 -2.93
CA ASP A 52 -11.69 -2.35 -3.59
C ASP A 52 -10.54 -1.91 -2.69
N ARG A 53 -9.46 -1.44 -3.31
CA ARG A 53 -8.35 -0.84 -2.58
C ARG A 53 -8.73 0.58 -2.18
N VAL A 54 -8.24 1.03 -1.04
CA VAL A 54 -8.30 2.45 -0.68
C VAL A 54 -7.54 3.25 -1.70
N THR A 55 -8.14 4.35 -2.15
CA THR A 55 -7.47 5.31 -3.01
C THR A 55 -7.23 6.59 -2.22
N TYR A 56 -6.11 7.25 -2.51
CA TYR A 56 -5.76 8.53 -1.91
C TYR A 56 -5.52 9.56 -3.01
N PRO A 57 -6.55 10.05 -3.72
CA PRO A 57 -6.36 10.81 -4.96
C PRO A 57 -5.48 12.06 -4.81
N LEU A 58 -5.62 12.77 -3.69
CA LEU A 58 -4.80 13.96 -3.39
C LEU A 58 -3.34 13.57 -3.09
N PHE A 59 -3.14 12.48 -2.35
CA PHE A 59 -1.80 12.00 -2.02
C PHE A 59 -1.10 11.41 -3.25
N ASP A 60 -1.79 10.60 -4.05
CA ASP A 60 -1.27 10.07 -5.32
C ASP A 60 -0.82 11.20 -6.25
N LYS A 61 -1.60 12.28 -6.32
CA LYS A 61 -1.23 13.48 -7.08
C LYS A 61 0.05 14.11 -6.51
N ALA A 62 0.13 14.35 -5.20
CA ALA A 62 1.30 14.94 -4.56
C ALA A 62 2.57 14.06 -4.74
N VAL A 63 2.42 12.73 -4.67
CA VAL A 63 3.49 11.76 -4.92
C VAL A 63 4.00 11.88 -6.36
N ARG A 64 3.12 11.90 -7.35
CA ARG A 64 3.49 12.05 -8.77
C ARG A 64 4.20 13.38 -9.03
N GLU A 65 3.68 14.46 -8.47
CA GLU A 65 4.31 15.79 -8.56
C GLU A 65 5.71 15.77 -7.93
N SER A 66 5.86 15.18 -6.74
CA SER A 66 7.16 15.05 -6.05
C SER A 66 8.19 14.25 -6.87
N ILE A 67 7.79 13.12 -7.47
CA ILE A 67 8.67 12.33 -8.35
C ILE A 67 9.15 13.18 -9.54
N ALA A 68 8.23 13.92 -10.17
CA ALA A 68 8.55 14.80 -11.29
C ALA A 68 9.49 15.95 -10.88
N HIS A 69 9.29 16.55 -9.70
CA HIS A 69 10.17 17.58 -9.15
C HIS A 69 11.60 17.10 -8.89
N MET A 70 11.77 15.82 -8.57
CA MET A 70 13.10 15.19 -8.45
C MET A 70 13.70 14.77 -9.80
N HIS A 71 13.11 15.18 -10.93
CA HIS A 71 13.52 14.83 -12.28
C HIS A 71 13.55 13.31 -12.56
N ASN A 72 12.75 12.55 -11.83
CA ASN A 72 12.58 11.11 -12.06
C ASN A 72 11.40 10.86 -13.01
N VAL A 73 11.46 9.72 -13.70
CA VAL A 73 10.30 9.23 -14.47
C VAL A 73 9.26 8.69 -13.50
N VAL A 74 8.00 9.07 -13.70
CA VAL A 74 6.88 8.55 -12.92
C VAL A 74 6.65 7.09 -13.32
N ASP A 75 6.97 6.18 -12.40
CA ASP A 75 6.68 4.76 -12.50
C ASP A 75 5.54 4.39 -11.54
N GLU A 76 4.50 3.73 -12.06
CA GLU A 76 3.32 3.36 -11.28
C GLU A 76 3.66 2.42 -10.11
N VAL A 77 4.65 1.55 -10.29
CA VAL A 77 5.12 0.65 -9.23
C VAL A 77 5.78 1.46 -8.11
N GLN A 78 6.54 2.50 -8.43
CA GLN A 78 7.12 3.39 -7.43
C GLN A 78 6.06 4.19 -6.68
N VAL A 79 5.06 4.75 -7.38
CA VAL A 79 3.92 5.45 -6.75
C VAL A 79 3.22 4.51 -5.77
N ASP A 80 2.92 3.28 -6.19
CA ASP A 80 2.30 2.28 -5.35
C ASP A 80 3.16 1.96 -4.10
N LYS A 81 4.49 1.86 -4.26
CA LYS A 81 5.40 1.62 -3.13
C LYS A 81 5.46 2.79 -2.14
N VAL A 82 5.31 4.03 -2.60
CA VAL A 82 5.19 5.21 -1.71
C VAL A 82 3.90 5.13 -0.88
N VAL A 83 2.78 4.77 -1.51
CA VAL A 83 1.49 4.58 -0.81
C VAL A 83 1.58 3.44 0.20
N GLN A 84 2.15 2.30 -0.18
CA GLN A 84 2.35 1.17 0.74
C GLN A 84 3.22 1.54 1.95
N LEU A 85 4.28 2.34 1.73
CA LEU A 85 5.13 2.83 2.81
C LEU A 85 4.34 3.77 3.75
N TYR A 86 3.57 4.70 3.19
CA TYR A 86 2.69 5.59 3.95
C TYR A 86 1.70 4.81 4.83
N GLU A 87 0.94 3.89 4.24
CA GLU A 87 -0.04 3.04 4.94
C GLU A 87 0.63 2.20 6.05
N THR A 88 1.82 1.68 5.79
CA THR A 88 2.59 0.91 6.78
C THR A 88 3.00 1.80 7.95
N MET A 89 3.51 3.00 7.68
CA MET A 89 3.93 3.97 8.71
C MET A 89 2.78 4.49 9.57
N MET A 90 1.55 4.56 9.04
CA MET A 90 0.38 4.91 9.85
C MET A 90 0.10 3.91 10.97
N THR A 91 0.61 2.68 10.86
CA THR A 91 0.25 1.57 11.77
C THR A 91 1.43 0.98 12.52
N ARG A 92 2.66 1.34 12.12
CA ARG A 92 3.92 0.88 12.69
C ARG A 92 4.89 2.05 12.83
N HIS A 93 5.41 2.27 14.03
CA HIS A 93 6.42 3.31 14.28
C HIS A 93 7.74 3.05 13.55
N SER A 94 8.11 1.78 13.38
CA SER A 94 9.35 1.37 12.71
C SER A 94 9.02 0.53 11.49
N THR A 95 9.53 0.95 10.34
CA THR A 95 9.35 0.28 9.05
C THR A 95 10.70 0.08 8.37
N MET A 96 10.87 -1.04 7.67
CA MET A 96 12.07 -1.34 6.89
C MET A 96 11.71 -1.36 5.41
N VAL A 97 12.49 -0.66 4.58
CA VAL A 97 12.39 -0.72 3.12
C VAL A 97 13.51 -1.63 2.61
N VAL A 98 13.13 -2.80 2.10
CA VAL A 98 14.07 -3.87 1.73
C VAL A 98 14.08 -4.07 0.21
N GLY A 99 15.26 -4.29 -0.35
CA GLY A 99 15.45 -4.50 -1.79
C GLY A 99 16.89 -4.23 -2.24
N PRO A 100 17.23 -4.54 -3.50
CA PRO A 100 18.60 -4.41 -4.01
C PRO A 100 19.08 -2.95 -4.09
N THR A 101 20.39 -2.74 -4.06
CA THR A 101 21.01 -1.43 -4.34
C THR A 101 20.60 -0.93 -5.73
N GLY A 102 20.32 0.37 -5.85
CA GLY A 102 19.77 0.94 -7.09
C GLY A 102 18.28 0.68 -7.34
N GLY A 103 17.61 -0.12 -6.50
CA GLY A 103 16.18 -0.46 -6.66
C GLY A 103 15.19 0.63 -6.24
N GLY A 104 15.55 1.92 -6.28
CA GLY A 104 14.63 3.03 -6.01
C GLY A 104 14.20 3.25 -4.54
N LYS A 105 14.74 2.49 -3.57
CA LYS A 105 14.36 2.60 -2.14
C LYS A 105 14.48 4.03 -1.58
N SER A 106 15.62 4.69 -1.84
CA SER A 106 15.84 6.08 -1.41
C SER A 106 14.88 7.05 -2.10
N THR A 107 14.57 6.82 -3.38
CA THR A 107 13.58 7.60 -4.13
C THR A 107 12.20 7.49 -3.47
N VAL A 108 11.74 6.28 -3.14
CA VAL A 108 10.45 6.05 -2.47
C VAL A 108 10.38 6.79 -1.13
N ILE A 109 11.42 6.68 -0.29
CA ILE A 109 11.48 7.34 1.02
C ILE A 109 11.47 8.87 0.85
N ASN A 110 12.32 9.41 -0.03
CA ASN A 110 12.42 10.86 -0.24
C ASN A 110 11.13 11.44 -0.86
N THR A 111 10.49 10.69 -1.77
CA THR A 111 9.19 11.06 -2.34
C THR A 111 8.13 11.16 -1.26
N LEU A 112 8.08 10.20 -0.34
CA LEU A 112 7.13 10.23 0.77
C LEU A 112 7.32 11.49 1.63
N VAL A 113 8.58 11.85 1.94
CA VAL A 113 8.89 13.06 2.70
C VAL A 113 8.42 14.31 1.95
N GLN A 114 8.76 14.45 0.66
CA GLN A 114 8.37 15.62 -0.12
C GLN A 114 6.85 15.74 -0.29
N ALA A 115 6.16 14.64 -0.55
CA ALA A 115 4.70 14.63 -0.76
C ALA A 115 3.88 14.99 0.49
N GLN A 116 4.50 15.00 1.68
CA GLN A 116 3.87 15.37 2.95
C GLN A 116 4.15 16.83 3.36
N THR A 117 4.96 17.57 2.60
CA THR A 117 5.34 18.96 2.89
C THR A 117 4.56 19.94 2.01
#